data_AF-A0A3R1A878-F1
#
_entry.id   AF-A0A3R1A878-F1
#
_cell.length_a   1.000
_cell.length_b   1.000
_cell.length_c   1.000
_cell.angle_alpha   90.00
_cell.angle_beta   90.00
_cell.angle_gamma   90.00
#
_symmetry.space_group_name_H-M   'P 1'
#
loop_
_entity.id
_entity.type
_entity.pdbx_description
1 polymer ?
#
loop_
_entity_poly.entity_id
_entity_poly.type
_entity_poly.pdbx_seq_one_letter_code
_entity_poly.pdbx_strand_id
1 'polypeptide(L)' 'MYQQNENSITVGILPDLLQSYPRDAVLYFGGLDFYRLKWRDENLLQVEFNQLVYRNSDGLVVIENLGSSNSSE' A
#
# COMPACT_ATOMS: atom_id res chain seq x y z
N MET A 1 16.93 11.33 -9.63
CA MET A 1 16.08 12.17 -8.76
C MET A 1 14.69 11.56 -8.78
N TYR A 2 14.28 10.85 -7.72
CA TYR A 2 12.91 10.35 -7.65
C TYR A 2 12.00 11.54 -7.40
N GLN A 3 11.08 11.81 -8.32
CA GLN A 3 9.96 12.70 -8.05
C GLN A 3 9.11 12.05 -6.98
N GLN A 4 8.96 12.73 -5.84
CA GLN A 4 7.99 12.35 -4.81
C GLN A 4 6.62 12.34 -5.48
N ASN A 5 6.08 11.15 -5.73
CA ASN A 5 4.69 11.00 -6.11
C ASN A 5 3.85 11.33 -4.87
N GLU A 6 2.70 11.98 -5.05
CA GLU A 6 1.78 12.36 -3.95
C GLU A 6 1.42 11.18 -3.02
N ASN A 7 1.58 9.95 -3.51
CA ASN A 7 1.24 8.71 -2.83
C ASN A 7 2.48 7.99 -2.23
N SER A 8 3.62 8.67 -2.04
CA SER A 8 4.85 8.04 -1.56
C SER A 8 5.60 8.88 -0.51
N ILE A 9 6.17 8.19 0.48
CA ILE A 9 7.10 8.74 1.47
C ILE A 9 8.36 7.88 1.49
N THR A 10 9.47 8.43 1.98
CA THR A 10 10.67 7.61 2.19
C THR A 10 10.48 6.70 3.40
N VAL A 11 11.23 5.61 3.44
CA VAL A 11 11.29 4.72 4.62
C VAL A 11 11.80 5.46 5.86
N GLY A 12 12.54 6.57 5.72
CA GLY A 12 12.99 7.39 6.85
C GLY A 12 11.88 8.28 7.43
N ILE A 13 10.99 8.83 6.59
CA ILE A 13 9.87 9.68 7.06
C ILE A 13 8.84 8.86 7.86
N LEU A 14 8.58 7.61 7.47
CA LEU A 14 7.61 6.76 8.16
C LEU A 14 7.90 6.60 9.67
N PRO A 15 9.09 6.15 10.13
CA PRO A 15 9.40 6.03 11.54
C PRO A 15 9.38 7.38 12.25
N ASP A 16 9.80 8.47 11.60
CA ASP A 16 9.70 9.82 12.20
C ASP A 16 8.25 10.20 12.51
N LEU A 17 7.30 9.87 11.63
CA LEU A 17 5.87 10.05 11.88
C LEU A 17 5.33 9.11 12.97
N LEU A 18 5.85 7.89 13.06
CA LEU A 18 5.38 6.88 14.02
C LEU A 18 5.93 7.07 15.44
N GLN A 19 7.01 7.85 15.62
CA GLN A 19 7.64 8.10 16.93
C GLN A 19 6.69 8.64 18.00
N SER A 20 5.60 9.33 17.62
CA SER A 20 4.63 9.88 18.55
C SER A 20 3.56 8.89 19.03
N TYR A 21 3.53 7.66 18.51
CA TYR A 21 2.50 6.66 18.80
C TYR A 21 3.03 5.48 19.64
N PRO A 22 2.18 4.78 20.41
CA PRO A 22 2.59 3.58 21.13
C PRO A 22 3.17 2.51 20.19
N ARG A 23 4.23 1.83 20.64
CA ARG A 23 4.93 0.83 19.82
C ARG A 23 4.06 -0.38 19.44
N ASP A 24 3.05 -0.67 20.25
CA ASP A 24 2.07 -1.74 20.07
C ASP A 24 0.78 -1.28 19.38
N ALA A 25 0.71 -0.01 18.94
CA ALA A 25 -0.41 0.46 18.14
C ALA A 25 -0.49 -0.30 16.80
N VAL A 26 -1.70 -0.72 16.45
CA VAL A 26 -1.96 -1.40 15.17
C VAL A 26 -2.10 -0.37 14.06
N LEU A 27 -1.28 -0.49 13.00
CA LEU A 27 -1.45 0.28 11.78
C LEU A 27 -2.60 -0.28 10.95
N TYR A 28 -3.64 0.53 10.78
CA TYR A 28 -4.80 0.19 9.96
C TYR A 28 -4.67 0.78 8.56
N PHE A 29 -4.78 -0.06 7.52
CA PHE A 29 -4.63 0.33 6.11
C PHE A 29 -5.96 0.54 5.39
N GLY A 30 -7.00 1.02 6.10
CA GLY A 30 -8.25 1.43 5.44
C GLY A 30 -9.02 0.29 4.76
N GLY A 31 -8.89 -0.95 5.27
CA GLY A 31 -9.53 -2.14 4.71
C GLY A 31 -8.68 -2.92 3.71
N LEU A 32 -7.43 -2.49 3.46
CA LEU A 32 -6.45 -3.28 2.72
C LEU A 32 -5.73 -4.26 3.64
N ASP A 33 -5.57 -5.49 3.18
CA ASP A 33 -4.87 -6.53 3.92
C ASP A 33 -3.38 -6.47 3.59
N PHE A 34 -2.56 -6.06 4.56
CA PHE A 34 -1.10 -6.06 4.39
C PHE A 34 -0.61 -7.46 4.02
N TYR A 35 0.16 -7.54 2.93
CA TYR A 35 0.77 -8.78 2.47
C TYR A 35 2.27 -8.82 2.78
N ARG A 36 3.03 -7.87 2.20
CA ARG A 36 4.49 -7.79 2.41
C ARG A 36 5.06 -6.43 1.99
N LEU A 37 6.33 -6.23 2.34
CA LEU A 37 7.17 -5.21 1.72
C LEU A 37 7.96 -5.85 0.56
N LYS A 38 8.06 -5.15 -0.58
CA LYS A 38 8.80 -5.65 -1.75
C LYS A 38 9.56 -4.55 -2.46
N TRP A 39 10.85 -4.79 -2.72
CA TRP A 39 11.65 -3.94 -3.61
C TRP A 39 11.11 -4.03 -5.04
N ARG A 40 10.83 -2.87 -5.63
CA ARG A 40 10.41 -2.74 -7.04
C ARG A 40 11.48 -2.13 -7.93
N ASP A 41 12.42 -1.41 -7.31
CA ASP A 41 13.56 -0.77 -7.94
C ASP A 41 14.63 -0.51 -6.87
N GLU A 42 15.81 -0.02 -7.26
CA GLU A 42 16.96 0.27 -6.38
C GLU A 42 16.58 1.14 -5.17
N ASN A 43 15.67 2.09 -5.34
CA ASN A 43 15.23 3.00 -4.28
C ASN A 43 13.70 3.04 -4.11
N LEU A 44 12.99 1.99 -4.51
CA LEU A 44 11.53 1.91 -4.39
C LEU A 44 11.12 0.66 -3.60
N LEU A 45 10.67 0.87 -2.37
CA LEU A 45 10.04 -0.14 -1.54
C LEU A 45 8.52 0.02 -1.61
N GLN A 46 7.81 -1.03 -2.02
CA GLN A 46 6.35 -1.03 -2.07
C GLN A 46 5.78 -1.80 -0.88
N VAL A 47 4.74 -1.24 -0.26
CA VAL A 47 3.80 -1.99 0.59
C VAL A 47 2.82 -2.70 -0.35
N GLU A 48 2.86 -4.02 -0.39
CA GLU A 48 1.90 -4.84 -1.13
C GLU A 48 0.73 -5.24 -0.23
N PHE A 49 -0.46 -5.22 -0.81
CA PHE A 49 -1.69 -5.71 -0.19
C PHE A 49 -2.20 -6.94 -0.92
N ASN A 50 -3.10 -7.71 -0.30
CA ASN A 50 -3.76 -8.83 -0.98
C ASN A 50 -4.73 -8.33 -2.08
N GLN A 51 -5.27 -7.13 -1.92
CA GLN A 51 -6.10 -6.45 -2.91
C GLN A 51 -5.24 -5.83 -4.02
N LEU A 52 -5.77 -5.84 -5.25
CA LEU A 52 -5.23 -5.05 -6.35
C LEU A 52 -5.67 -3.59 -6.18
N VAL A 53 -4.70 -2.67 -6.13
CA VAL A 53 -4.95 -1.22 -6.02
C VAL A 53 -4.36 -0.52 -7.23
N TYR A 54 -5.18 0.22 -7.98
CA TYR A 54 -4.76 0.92 -9.19
C TYR A 54 -5.60 2.19 -9.43
N ARG A 55 -5.13 3.07 -10.31
CA ARG A 55 -5.93 4.19 -10.84
C ARG A 55 -6.54 3.78 -12.17
N ASN A 56 -7.86 3.94 -12.31
CA ASN A 56 -8.55 3.64 -13.56
C ASN A 56 -8.41 4.81 -14.57
N SER A 57 -9.04 4.69 -15.74
CA SER A 57 -9.02 5.71 -16.80
C SER A 57 -9.62 7.06 -16.38
N ASP A 58 -10.50 7.06 -15.39
CA ASP A 58 -11.17 8.25 -14.87
C ASP A 58 -10.34 8.93 -13.76
N GLY A 59 -9.15 8.39 -13.44
CA GLY A 59 -8.27 8.87 -12.39
C GLY A 59 -8.66 8.43 -10.98
N LEU A 60 -9.73 7.64 -10.83
CA LEU A 60 -10.22 7.13 -9.55
C LEU A 60 -9.34 5.99 -9.04
N VAL A 61 -9.12 5.94 -7.73
CA VAL A 61 -8.46 4.79 -7.09
C VAL A 61 -9.48 3.67 -6.95
N VAL A 62 -9.16 2.51 -7.52
CA VAL A 62 -9.96 1.29 -7.49
C VAL A 62 -9.24 0.24 -6.66
N ILE A 63 -10.01 -0.48 -5.85
CA ILE A 63 -9.55 -1.59 -5.01
C ILE A 63 -10.35 -2.83 -5.40
N GLU A 64 -9.68 -3.89 -5.80
CA GLU A 64 -10.29 -5.17 -6.18
C GLU A 64 -9.79 -6.30 -5.28
N ASN A 65 -10.72 -7.07 -4.71
CA ASN A 65 -10.38 -8.32 -4.05
C ASN A 65 -10.14 -9.38 -5.13
N LEU A 66 -8.93 -9.93 -5.21
CA LEU A 66 -8.56 -10.97 -6.18
C LEU A 66 -9.12 -12.37 -5.83
N GLY A 67 -10.16 -12.43 -4.99
CA GLY A 67 -10.85 -13.66 -4.60
C GLY A 67 -11.50 -14.33 -5.81
N SER A 68 -11.19 -15.62 -5.98
CA SER A 68 -11.58 -16.51 -7.07
C SER A 68 -12.97 -16.23 -7.62
N SER A 69 -13.04 -16.05 -8.94
CA SER A 69 -14.24 -16.15 -9.76
C SER A 69 -15.19 -17.18 -9.18
N ASN A 70 -16.44 -16.76 -8.93
CA ASN A 70 -17.54 -17.63 -8.57
C ASN A 70 -17.46 -18.96 -9.34
N SER A 71 -17.18 -20.04 -8.62
CA SER A 71 -17.71 -21.35 -8.97
C SER A 71 -19.23 -21.20 -8.86
N SER A 72 -19.88 -20.86 -9.96
CA SER A 72 -21.34 -20.86 -10.07
C SER A 72 -21.70 -21.45 -11.41
N GLU A 73 -22.13 -22.72 -11.31
CA GLU A 73 -22.83 -23.58 -12.27
C GLU A 73 -22.07 -24.13 -13.49
#